data_AF-A0A958S5D8-F1
#
_entry.id   AF-A0A958S5D8-F1
#
_cell.length_a   1.000
_cell.length_b   1.000
_cell.length_c   1.000
_cell.angle_alpha   90.00
_cell.angle_beta   90.00
_cell.angle_gamma   90.00
#
_symmetry.space_group_name_H-M   'P 1'
#
loop_
_entity.id
_entity.type
_entity.pdbx_description
1 polymer ?
#
loop_
_entity_poly.entity_id
_entity_poly.type
_entity_poly.pdbx_seq_one_letter_code
_entity_poly.pdbx_strand_id
1 'polypeptide(L)'
;MRFLILGALSIALFFAVRSHGETIFERAEKAIGVLEANSHEVREGGFSVIGNEDCAGLIKVFGNCFGNNPAAPYLVPLIPRHPKEYIDPFYHTELFLGETQNKSMSYRLREDEAIVTIGITPPKAAYFGAQTYNFTRAGNTISVPTIDGLNTLFTGSPNPDRYISFSSLGNAFNNYILAKKTGAASGFGQNFVLITTPSPDTEAAVRAALSDAGIPVNRIFTEAIPSEMKLGLSSSSDDFSMLIRYAVPESKSQADAWRADPSLRVYRISKKTIGTTRRFGPIALDTRAADSERGLGLALDDFTREVAVRLGQRRLINVKEFVAPSFLVGQNCLKLHMNCLGDTQDTDTYRTASVSSFGDSDVVVITGINHTVTGNAQYISLGFSISESFAGIASDSQTAASVGFMSGELTGSAEAFLKKVGGGVPLRLRSAAPKFYVRLAARHCDGLPFCTPITDAQLPLNQDLTVLRRAYIRPGTVRGPDPAQLLSPRYFMYQR
;
A
#
# COMPACT_ATOMS: atom_id res chain seq x y z
N MET A 1 -33.07 80.08 25.68
CA MET A 1 -32.46 79.95 24.35
C MET A 1 -31.04 79.41 24.51
N ARG A 2 -30.81 78.11 24.26
CA ARG A 2 -29.52 77.50 23.89
C ARG A 2 -29.72 76.00 23.64
N PHE A 3 -29.39 75.57 22.43
CA PHE A 3 -29.34 74.20 21.92
C PHE A 3 -28.13 73.42 22.47
N LEU A 4 -28.15 72.07 22.41
CA LEU A 4 -27.20 71.25 21.62
C LEU A 4 -27.26 69.73 21.95
N ILE A 5 -27.42 68.94 20.87
CA ILE A 5 -26.80 67.65 20.50
C ILE A 5 -27.22 66.33 21.20
N LEU A 6 -27.88 65.46 20.41
CA LEU A 6 -27.77 64.00 20.48
C LEU A 6 -26.84 63.52 19.33
N GLY A 7 -25.81 62.74 19.66
CA GLY A 7 -24.92 62.08 18.70
C GLY A 7 -25.38 60.65 18.41
N ALA A 8 -25.40 60.28 17.12
CA ALA A 8 -25.73 58.96 16.61
C ALA A 8 -24.49 58.05 16.54
N LEU A 9 -24.62 56.81 17.01
CA LEU A 9 -23.68 55.71 16.78
C LEU A 9 -23.85 55.19 15.35
N SER A 10 -22.75 55.06 14.59
CA SER A 10 -22.72 54.27 13.35
C SER A 10 -21.77 53.10 13.50
N ILE A 11 -22.33 51.89 13.45
CA ILE A 11 -21.61 50.62 13.39
C ILE A 11 -21.28 50.35 11.93
N ALA A 12 -19.99 50.34 11.58
CA ALA A 12 -19.51 49.86 10.28
C ALA A 12 -19.13 48.38 10.40
N LEU A 13 -19.96 47.50 9.83
CA LEU A 13 -19.65 46.09 9.63
C LEU A 13 -18.76 45.94 8.39
N PHE A 14 -17.48 45.57 8.58
CA PHE A 14 -16.63 45.12 7.49
C PHE A 14 -16.98 43.67 7.12
N PHE A 15 -17.72 43.47 6.04
CA PHE A 15 -17.80 42.16 5.38
C PHE A 15 -16.56 41.97 4.50
N ALA A 16 -15.63 41.14 4.96
CA ALA A 16 -14.58 40.60 4.09
C ALA A 16 -15.17 39.47 3.26
N VAL A 17 -15.54 39.75 2.00
CA VAL A 17 -15.83 38.71 1.01
C VAL A 17 -14.52 38.04 0.63
N ARG A 18 -14.20 36.89 1.25
CA ARG A 18 -13.22 35.96 0.69
C ARG A 18 -13.87 35.31 -0.53
N SER A 19 -13.41 35.67 -1.72
CA SER A 19 -13.65 34.89 -2.94
C SER A 19 -12.95 33.54 -2.80
N HIS A 20 -13.61 32.54 -2.21
CA HIS A 20 -13.11 31.16 -2.25
C HIS A 20 -13.35 30.66 -3.68
N GLY A 21 -12.26 30.40 -4.41
CA GLY A 21 -12.36 29.75 -5.72
C GLY A 21 -12.95 28.36 -5.60
N GLU A 22 -13.56 27.87 -6.68
CA GLU A 22 -14.24 26.56 -6.70
C GLU A 22 -13.30 25.42 -6.30
N THR A 23 -13.79 24.57 -5.39
CA THR A 23 -13.16 23.35 -4.90
C THR A 23 -13.01 22.31 -6.02
N ILE A 24 -12.16 21.30 -5.78
CA ILE A 24 -12.00 20.17 -6.72
C ILE A 24 -13.31 19.40 -6.91
N PHE A 25 -14.14 19.31 -5.86
CA PHE A 25 -15.42 18.60 -5.91
C PHE A 25 -16.47 19.37 -6.70
N GLU A 26 -16.57 20.69 -6.53
CA GLU A 26 -17.48 21.52 -7.34
C GLU A 26 -17.12 21.47 -8.83
N ARG A 27 -15.82 21.49 -9.16
CA ARG A 27 -15.35 21.32 -10.54
C ARG A 27 -15.64 19.92 -11.07
N ALA A 28 -15.47 18.89 -10.24
CA ALA A 28 -15.82 17.52 -10.62
C ALA A 28 -17.31 17.37 -10.94
N GLU A 29 -18.19 17.96 -10.13
CA GLU A 29 -19.64 17.94 -10.39
C GLU A 29 -20.01 18.61 -11.72
N LYS A 30 -19.35 19.73 -12.08
CA LYS A 30 -19.51 20.34 -13.40
C LYS A 30 -19.07 19.39 -14.52
N ALA A 31 -17.92 18.74 -14.38
CA ALA A 31 -17.42 17.79 -15.36
C ALA A 31 -18.38 16.58 -15.52
N ILE A 32 -18.96 16.12 -14.41
CA ILE A 32 -19.97 15.05 -14.40
C ILE A 32 -21.20 15.49 -15.19
N GLY A 33 -21.74 16.68 -14.95
CA GLY A 33 -22.88 17.21 -15.71
C GLY A 33 -22.59 17.29 -17.22
N VAL A 34 -21.36 17.66 -17.61
CA VAL A 34 -20.93 17.64 -19.02
C VAL A 34 -20.89 16.21 -19.58
N LEU A 35 -20.40 15.24 -18.82
CA LEU A 35 -20.34 13.84 -19.27
C LEU A 35 -21.75 13.25 -19.45
N GLU A 36 -22.66 13.53 -18.51
CA GLU A 36 -24.06 13.09 -18.57
C GLU A 36 -24.81 13.69 -19.76
N ALA A 37 -24.60 14.98 -20.03
CA ALA A 37 -25.12 15.66 -21.21
C ALA A 37 -24.57 15.04 -22.51
N ASN A 38 -23.35 14.50 -22.47
CA ASN A 38 -22.69 13.81 -23.59
C ASN A 38 -22.91 12.28 -23.57
N SER A 39 -24.10 11.83 -23.18
CA SER A 39 -24.53 10.42 -23.23
C SER A 39 -23.71 9.43 -22.38
N HIS A 40 -23.05 9.92 -21.32
CA HIS A 40 -22.52 9.04 -20.28
C HIS A 40 -23.55 8.83 -19.17
N GLU A 41 -23.44 7.70 -18.49
CA GLU A 41 -24.03 7.44 -17.19
C GLU A 41 -22.92 7.53 -16.15
N VAL A 42 -23.13 8.35 -15.11
CA VAL A 42 -22.18 8.52 -14.01
C VAL A 42 -22.86 8.06 -12.72
N ARG A 43 -22.17 7.23 -11.95
CA ARG A 43 -22.66 6.71 -10.67
C ARG A 43 -21.60 6.86 -9.61
N GLU A 44 -21.98 7.44 -8.48
CA GLU A 44 -21.07 7.63 -7.35
C GLU A 44 -20.97 6.38 -6.47
N GLY A 45 -19.74 6.02 -6.14
CA GLY A 45 -19.40 4.92 -5.25
C GLY A 45 -19.27 5.35 -3.79
N GLY A 46 -18.32 4.77 -3.10
CA GLY A 46 -17.97 5.10 -1.72
C GLY A 46 -16.59 4.53 -1.38
N PHE A 47 -16.23 4.53 -0.11
CA PHE A 47 -14.98 3.94 0.37
C PHE A 47 -15.27 3.11 1.61
N SER A 48 -14.53 2.02 1.75
CA SER A 48 -14.41 1.27 3.00
C SER A 48 -12.97 1.36 3.49
N VAL A 49 -12.78 1.28 4.80
CA VAL A 49 -11.48 1.09 5.42
C VAL A 49 -11.36 -0.39 5.77
N ILE A 50 -10.37 -1.06 5.20
CA ILE A 50 -10.08 -2.46 5.49
C ILE A 50 -8.87 -2.51 6.43
N GLY A 51 -9.16 -2.84 7.69
CA GLY A 51 -8.23 -2.93 8.80
C GLY A 51 -7.89 -4.36 9.18
N ASN A 52 -7.38 -4.53 10.40
CA ASN A 52 -7.06 -5.87 10.92
C ASN A 52 -8.29 -6.62 11.44
N GLU A 53 -9.29 -5.85 11.88
CA GLU A 53 -10.62 -6.29 12.29
C GLU A 53 -11.35 -7.06 11.19
N ASP A 54 -11.09 -6.72 9.91
CA ASP A 54 -11.70 -7.38 8.76
C ASP A 54 -11.04 -8.71 8.38
N CYS A 55 -9.88 -9.03 8.96
CA CYS A 55 -9.14 -10.25 8.62
C CYS A 55 -9.96 -11.52 8.85
N ALA A 56 -10.77 -11.58 9.91
CA ALA A 56 -11.60 -12.76 10.16
C ALA A 56 -12.57 -13.02 8.99
N GLY A 57 -13.14 -11.97 8.40
CA GLY A 57 -14.00 -12.06 7.23
C GLY A 57 -13.23 -12.45 5.96
N LEU A 58 -12.05 -11.86 5.74
CA LEU A 58 -11.19 -12.21 4.61
C LEU A 58 -10.72 -13.67 4.67
N ILE A 59 -10.29 -14.14 5.85
CA ILE A 59 -9.83 -15.51 6.05
C ILE A 59 -10.98 -16.50 5.87
N LYS A 60 -12.18 -16.18 6.35
CA LYS A 60 -13.35 -17.04 6.15
C LYS A 60 -13.65 -17.26 4.66
N VAL A 61 -13.36 -16.29 3.80
CA VAL A 61 -13.64 -16.37 2.36
C VAL A 61 -12.44 -16.93 1.58
N PHE A 62 -11.24 -16.41 1.82
CA PHE A 62 -10.05 -16.70 1.00
C PHE A 62 -9.01 -17.58 1.69
N GLY A 63 -9.23 -17.96 2.97
CA GLY A 63 -8.22 -18.61 3.79
C GLY A 63 -7.02 -17.71 4.14
N ASN A 64 -7.08 -16.41 3.82
CA ASN A 64 -5.95 -15.50 3.89
C ASN A 64 -6.39 -14.05 4.16
N CYS A 65 -5.53 -13.23 4.79
CA CYS A 65 -5.71 -11.79 4.99
C CYS A 65 -4.73 -10.93 4.16
N PHE A 66 -4.15 -11.52 3.12
CA PHE A 66 -3.32 -10.88 2.09
C PHE A 66 -2.13 -10.08 2.61
N GLY A 67 -1.55 -10.48 3.75
CA GLY A 67 -0.38 -9.81 4.32
C GLY A 67 -0.67 -8.36 4.72
N ASN A 68 -1.90 -8.09 5.19
CA ASN A 68 -2.31 -6.77 5.65
C ASN A 68 -1.34 -6.23 6.72
N ASN A 69 -1.13 -4.91 6.73
CA ASN A 69 -0.31 -4.28 7.76
C ASN A 69 -1.24 -3.65 8.81
N PRO A 70 -1.22 -4.09 10.08
CA PRO A 70 -2.14 -3.59 11.11
C PRO A 70 -1.91 -2.10 11.43
N ALA A 71 -0.73 -1.55 11.12
CA ALA A 71 -0.42 -0.13 11.30
C ALA A 71 -0.79 0.75 10.10
N ALA A 72 -1.23 0.15 8.98
CA ALA A 72 -1.61 0.88 7.77
C ALA A 72 -2.81 0.22 7.07
N PRO A 73 -4.04 0.42 7.60
CA PRO A 73 -5.27 0.01 6.95
C PRO A 73 -5.37 0.55 5.51
N TYR A 74 -6.03 -0.21 4.64
CA TYR A 74 -6.27 0.19 3.26
C TYR A 74 -7.60 0.91 3.13
N LEU A 75 -7.65 1.97 2.32
CA LEU A 75 -8.91 2.46 1.79
C LEU A 75 -9.20 1.69 0.50
N VAL A 76 -10.42 1.19 0.37
CA VAL A 76 -10.86 0.42 -0.79
C VAL A 76 -12.11 1.09 -1.36
N PRO A 77 -12.08 1.55 -2.62
CA PRO A 77 -13.27 2.08 -3.28
C PRO A 77 -14.36 1.02 -3.40
N LEU A 78 -15.58 1.39 -3.00
CA LEU A 78 -16.80 0.62 -3.23
C LEU A 78 -17.42 1.09 -4.55
N ILE A 79 -17.13 0.37 -5.62
CA ILE A 79 -17.52 0.76 -6.98
C ILE A 79 -18.99 0.39 -7.24
N PRO A 80 -19.82 1.30 -7.80
CA PRO A 80 -21.18 0.98 -8.21
C PRO A 80 -21.19 -0.15 -9.23
N ARG A 81 -21.99 -1.17 -8.97
CA ARG A 81 -22.09 -2.35 -9.81
C ARG A 81 -22.89 -2.06 -11.06
N HIS A 82 -22.48 -2.59 -12.20
CA HIS A 82 -23.31 -2.52 -13.39
C HIS A 82 -24.51 -3.48 -13.25
N PRO A 83 -25.72 -3.12 -13.71
CA PRO A 83 -26.93 -3.95 -13.50
C PRO A 83 -26.81 -5.39 -14.03
N LYS A 84 -26.02 -5.57 -15.10
CA LYS A 84 -25.72 -6.88 -15.73
C LYS A 84 -24.41 -7.52 -15.26
N GLU A 85 -23.76 -6.95 -14.24
CA GLU A 85 -22.49 -7.47 -13.72
C GLU A 85 -22.72 -8.76 -12.93
N TYR A 86 -22.04 -9.83 -13.34
CA TYR A 86 -22.03 -11.09 -12.63
C TYR A 86 -21.58 -10.88 -11.17
N ILE A 87 -22.27 -11.54 -10.24
CA ILE A 87 -21.89 -11.61 -8.83
C ILE A 87 -21.34 -13.01 -8.62
N ASP A 88 -20.10 -13.09 -8.17
CA ASP A 88 -19.51 -14.37 -7.84
C ASP A 88 -19.96 -14.79 -6.41
N PRO A 89 -20.80 -15.84 -6.28
CA PRO A 89 -21.38 -16.21 -4.99
C PRO A 89 -20.35 -16.76 -3.99
N PHE A 90 -19.13 -17.08 -4.44
CA PHE A 90 -18.10 -17.66 -3.56
C PHE A 90 -17.37 -16.62 -2.71
N TYR A 91 -17.27 -15.36 -3.16
CA TYR A 91 -16.53 -14.32 -2.43
C TYR A 91 -17.16 -12.93 -2.41
N HIS A 92 -18.26 -12.67 -3.13
CA HIS A 92 -19.05 -11.46 -2.91
C HIS A 92 -19.95 -11.62 -1.67
N THR A 93 -19.32 -11.65 -0.50
CA THR A 93 -19.98 -11.63 0.81
C THR A 93 -20.33 -10.21 1.24
N GLU A 94 -21.00 -10.04 2.39
CA GLU A 94 -21.26 -8.73 3.00
C GLU A 94 -19.98 -7.90 3.22
N LEU A 95 -18.82 -8.52 3.39
CA LEU A 95 -17.56 -7.78 3.46
C LEU A 95 -17.24 -7.10 2.12
N PHE A 96 -17.44 -7.82 1.01
CA PHE A 96 -17.12 -7.38 -0.36
C PHE A 96 -18.19 -6.50 -1.00
N LEU A 97 -19.42 -6.64 -0.54
CA LEU A 97 -20.57 -5.88 -1.00
C LEU A 97 -20.83 -4.74 -0.01
N GLY A 98 -20.96 -3.51 -0.48
CA GLY A 98 -21.37 -2.41 0.41
C GLY A 98 -22.75 -2.68 1.02
N GLU A 99 -23.15 -1.90 2.03
CA GLU A 99 -24.41 -2.10 2.80
C GLU A 99 -25.65 -2.36 1.92
N THR A 100 -25.75 -1.65 0.80
CA THR A 100 -26.87 -1.71 -0.16
C THR A 100 -26.70 -2.78 -1.25
N GLN A 101 -25.61 -3.57 -1.22
CA GLN A 101 -25.17 -4.59 -2.18
C GLN A 101 -25.08 -4.15 -3.66
N ASN A 102 -25.30 -2.86 -3.94
CA ASN A 102 -25.18 -2.24 -5.25
C ASN A 102 -23.79 -1.66 -5.52
N LYS A 103 -22.86 -1.75 -4.56
CA LYS A 103 -21.46 -1.36 -4.67
C LYS A 103 -20.56 -2.52 -4.23
N SER A 104 -19.34 -2.62 -4.74
CA SER A 104 -18.41 -3.67 -4.34
C SER A 104 -16.94 -3.24 -4.39
N MET A 105 -16.12 -3.85 -3.53
CA MET A 105 -14.65 -3.73 -3.54
C MET A 105 -13.99 -4.46 -4.72
N SER A 106 -14.72 -5.40 -5.33
CA SER A 106 -14.33 -6.14 -6.52
C SER A 106 -15.32 -5.81 -7.64
N TYR A 107 -14.83 -5.44 -8.81
CA TYR A 107 -15.68 -5.01 -9.92
C TYR A 107 -15.14 -5.47 -11.27
N ARG A 108 -16.06 -5.65 -12.23
CA ARG A 108 -15.78 -5.91 -13.63
C ARG A 108 -16.13 -4.69 -14.47
N LEU A 109 -15.40 -4.49 -15.56
CA LEU A 109 -15.57 -3.34 -16.43
C LEU A 109 -15.89 -3.76 -17.86
N ARG A 110 -16.83 -3.04 -18.50
CA ARG A 110 -16.92 -3.01 -19.95
C ARG A 110 -15.74 -2.25 -20.54
N GLU A 111 -15.55 -2.40 -21.85
CA GLU A 111 -14.43 -1.76 -22.55
C GLU A 111 -14.55 -0.23 -22.64
N ASP A 112 -15.75 0.33 -22.50
CA ASP A 112 -16.04 1.76 -22.58
C ASP A 112 -16.10 2.46 -21.22
N GLU A 113 -15.88 1.74 -20.12
CA GLU A 113 -16.04 2.25 -18.76
C GLU A 113 -14.78 2.90 -18.19
N ALA A 114 -14.96 3.76 -17.20
CA ALA A 114 -13.88 4.31 -16.39
C ALA A 114 -14.28 4.34 -14.91
N ILE A 115 -13.30 4.10 -14.05
CA ILE A 115 -13.36 4.43 -12.63
C ILE A 115 -12.58 5.73 -12.44
N VAL A 116 -13.21 6.74 -11.84
CA VAL A 116 -12.58 8.04 -11.61
C VAL A 116 -12.57 8.33 -10.13
N THR A 117 -11.37 8.35 -9.54
CA THR A 117 -11.15 8.74 -8.13
C THR A 117 -10.70 10.19 -8.07
N ILE A 118 -11.41 11.02 -7.32
CA ILE A 118 -11.19 12.46 -7.21
C ILE A 118 -11.04 12.82 -5.74
N GLY A 119 -10.09 13.68 -5.40
CA GLY A 119 -10.10 14.27 -4.07
C GLY A 119 -8.80 14.93 -3.67
N ILE A 120 -8.56 14.93 -2.36
CA ILE A 120 -7.41 15.55 -1.72
C ILE A 120 -6.63 14.44 -1.02
N THR A 121 -5.33 14.32 -1.36
CA THR A 121 -4.43 13.39 -0.65
C THR A 121 -4.41 13.69 0.86
N PRO A 122 -4.18 12.68 1.72
CA PRO A 122 -4.27 12.83 3.17
C PRO A 122 -3.29 13.85 3.78
N PRO A 123 -3.40 14.11 5.09
CA PRO A 123 -2.35 14.75 5.88
C PRO A 123 -0.97 14.09 5.69
N LYS A 124 0.08 14.81 6.11
CA LYS A 124 1.48 14.41 5.87
C LYS A 124 1.80 13.04 6.47
N ALA A 125 2.49 12.23 5.66
CA ALA A 125 2.97 10.89 6.03
C ALA A 125 4.23 10.53 5.24
N ALA A 126 4.72 9.30 5.40
CA ALA A 126 5.81 8.80 4.56
C ALA A 126 5.35 8.40 3.15
N TYR A 127 4.10 7.95 3.01
CA TYR A 127 3.60 7.46 1.72
C TYR A 127 2.07 7.47 1.61
N PHE A 128 1.61 7.87 0.43
CA PHE A 128 0.25 7.66 -0.06
C PHE A 128 0.30 7.17 -1.51
N GLY A 129 -0.45 6.13 -1.83
CA GLY A 129 -0.56 5.63 -3.20
C GLY A 129 -1.83 4.84 -3.48
N ALA A 130 -2.18 4.73 -4.76
CA ALA A 130 -3.32 3.99 -5.27
C ALA A 130 -2.89 3.07 -6.41
N GLN A 131 -3.38 1.83 -6.39
CA GLN A 131 -3.08 0.81 -7.39
C GLN A 131 -4.33 -0.04 -7.64
N THR A 132 -4.69 -0.21 -8.90
CA THR A 132 -5.66 -1.22 -9.32
C THR A 132 -4.96 -2.53 -9.62
N TYR A 133 -5.59 -3.62 -9.22
CA TYR A 133 -5.14 -4.98 -9.42
C TYR A 133 -6.14 -5.76 -10.27
N ASN A 134 -5.64 -6.66 -11.11
CA ASN A 134 -6.41 -7.84 -11.48
C ASN A 134 -6.49 -8.73 -10.22
N PHE A 135 -7.65 -8.78 -9.58
CA PHE A 135 -7.84 -9.48 -8.33
C PHE A 135 -8.04 -10.98 -8.56
N THR A 136 -9.08 -11.35 -9.30
CA THR A 136 -9.31 -12.74 -9.73
C THR A 136 -9.57 -12.83 -11.23
N ARG A 137 -9.30 -13.99 -11.80
CA ARG A 137 -9.49 -14.28 -13.22
C ARG A 137 -9.97 -15.70 -13.42
N ALA A 138 -10.75 -15.93 -14.48
CA ALA A 138 -11.19 -17.26 -14.87
C ALA A 138 -10.01 -18.19 -15.22
N GLY A 139 -10.07 -19.41 -14.72
CA GLY A 139 -9.04 -20.44 -14.87
C GLY A 139 -8.87 -21.24 -13.57
N ASN A 140 -8.49 -22.51 -13.69
CA ASN A 140 -8.35 -23.43 -12.56
C ASN A 140 -6.88 -23.73 -12.19
N THR A 141 -5.92 -23.10 -12.86
CA THR A 141 -4.49 -23.39 -12.67
C THR A 141 -3.79 -22.17 -12.07
N ILE A 142 -3.28 -22.33 -10.84
CA ILE A 142 -2.23 -21.46 -10.32
C ILE A 142 -0.91 -22.18 -10.59
N SER A 143 -0.03 -21.59 -11.40
CA SER A 143 1.38 -22.01 -11.37
C SER A 143 1.97 -21.52 -10.05
N VAL A 144 1.90 -22.37 -9.03
CA VAL A 144 2.61 -22.14 -7.76
C VAL A 144 4.05 -22.53 -8.04
N PRO A 145 5.02 -21.60 -8.07
CA PRO A 145 6.41 -22.02 -8.03
C PRO A 145 6.60 -22.87 -6.77
N THR A 146 7.08 -24.10 -6.90
CA THR A 146 7.40 -24.96 -5.76
C THR A 146 8.52 -24.31 -4.96
N ILE A 147 8.14 -23.50 -3.97
CA ILE A 147 9.04 -22.79 -3.09
C ILE A 147 8.77 -23.30 -1.68
N ASP A 148 9.74 -24.06 -1.15
CA ASP A 148 9.66 -24.65 0.17
C ASP A 148 9.30 -23.61 1.24
N GLY A 149 8.18 -23.84 1.93
CA GLY A 149 7.73 -23.01 3.04
C GLY A 149 6.86 -21.80 2.69
N LEU A 150 6.49 -21.61 1.41
CA LEU A 150 5.70 -20.45 0.98
C LEU A 150 4.48 -20.76 0.10
N ASN A 151 4.14 -22.03 -0.06
CA ASN A 151 2.89 -22.43 -0.74
C ASN A 151 1.65 -21.77 -0.11
N THR A 152 1.72 -21.38 1.17
CA THR A 152 0.65 -20.65 1.89
C THR A 152 0.46 -19.19 1.43
N LEU A 153 1.47 -18.57 0.78
CA LEU A 153 1.31 -17.25 0.14
C LEU A 153 0.36 -17.30 -1.07
N PHE A 154 0.27 -18.46 -1.71
CA PHE A 154 -0.45 -18.67 -2.95
C PHE A 154 -1.77 -19.39 -2.66
N THR A 155 -2.71 -18.69 -2.00
CA THR A 155 -4.03 -19.27 -1.76
C THR A 155 -4.85 -19.38 -3.05
N GLY A 156 -5.60 -20.48 -3.14
CA GLY A 156 -6.57 -20.69 -4.21
C GLY A 156 -7.73 -19.70 -4.10
N SER A 157 -8.40 -19.46 -5.22
CA SER A 157 -9.70 -18.77 -5.18
C SER A 157 -10.75 -19.69 -4.55
N PRO A 158 -11.68 -19.16 -3.73
CA PRO A 158 -12.81 -19.95 -3.23
C PRO A 158 -13.76 -20.38 -4.35
N ASN A 159 -13.82 -19.65 -5.47
CA ASN A 159 -14.45 -20.14 -6.69
C ASN A 159 -13.48 -21.08 -7.43
N PRO A 160 -13.83 -22.37 -7.64
CA PRO A 160 -12.97 -23.35 -8.31
C PRO A 160 -12.73 -23.09 -9.80
N ASP A 161 -13.57 -22.27 -10.44
CA ASP A 161 -13.41 -21.88 -11.85
C ASP A 161 -12.51 -20.65 -12.02
N ARG A 162 -11.96 -20.13 -10.93
CA ARG A 162 -11.13 -18.93 -10.90
C ARG A 162 -9.86 -19.16 -10.10
N TYR A 163 -8.91 -18.23 -10.25
CA TYR A 163 -7.74 -18.13 -9.39
C TYR A 163 -7.52 -16.67 -8.97
N ILE A 164 -6.86 -16.50 -7.82
CA ILE A 164 -6.43 -15.20 -7.33
C ILE A 164 -5.13 -14.85 -8.04
N SER A 165 -5.15 -13.80 -8.87
CA SER A 165 -3.93 -13.28 -9.49
C SER A 165 -3.31 -12.17 -8.67
N PHE A 166 -4.14 -11.30 -8.08
CA PHE A 166 -3.71 -10.13 -7.32
C PHE A 166 -2.52 -9.37 -7.94
N SER A 167 -2.60 -9.15 -9.25
CA SER A 167 -1.51 -8.61 -10.08
C SER A 167 -1.72 -7.14 -10.37
N SER A 168 -0.72 -6.30 -10.13
CA SER A 168 -0.77 -4.88 -10.49
C SER A 168 -0.97 -4.72 -12.00
N LEU A 169 -1.74 -3.70 -12.40
CA LEU A 169 -1.98 -3.42 -13.82
C LEU A 169 -0.81 -2.68 -14.49
N GLY A 170 0.10 -2.11 -13.69
CA GLY A 170 1.21 -1.31 -14.18
C GLY A 170 1.89 -0.52 -13.07
N ASN A 171 2.31 0.71 -13.38
CA ASN A 171 2.93 1.59 -12.40
C ASN A 171 1.87 2.26 -11.50
N ALA A 172 2.06 2.21 -10.18
CA ALA A 172 1.15 2.82 -9.21
C ALA A 172 1.12 4.35 -9.30
N PHE A 173 -0.02 4.94 -8.92
CA PHE A 173 -0.10 6.36 -8.57
C PHE A 173 0.38 6.57 -7.12
N ASN A 174 1.18 7.59 -6.85
CA ASN A 174 1.60 7.94 -5.48
C ASN A 174 1.87 9.44 -5.29
N ASN A 175 2.01 9.85 -4.02
CA ASN A 175 2.24 11.23 -3.64
C ASN A 175 3.52 11.83 -4.23
N TYR A 176 4.56 11.03 -4.50
CA TYR A 176 5.81 11.51 -5.11
C TYR A 176 5.64 11.82 -6.60
N ILE A 177 4.82 11.05 -7.33
CA ILE A 177 4.41 11.40 -8.70
C ILE A 177 3.62 12.70 -8.70
N LEU A 178 2.68 12.84 -7.76
CA LEU A 178 1.88 14.06 -7.62
C LEU A 178 2.76 15.27 -7.33
N ALA A 179 3.68 15.15 -6.37
CA ALA A 179 4.66 16.18 -6.04
C ALA A 179 5.47 16.58 -7.28
N LYS A 180 6.04 15.61 -8.00
CA LYS A 180 6.83 15.84 -9.22
C LYS A 180 6.03 16.55 -10.31
N LYS A 181 4.79 16.13 -10.56
CA LYS A 181 3.94 16.70 -11.64
C LYS A 181 3.43 18.10 -11.30
N THR A 182 3.26 18.41 -10.02
CA THR A 182 2.68 19.68 -9.55
C THR A 182 3.71 20.70 -9.07
N GLY A 183 4.96 20.27 -8.84
CA GLY A 183 5.99 21.09 -8.19
C GLY A 183 5.80 21.25 -6.69
N ALA A 184 4.87 20.49 -6.06
CA ALA A 184 4.66 20.50 -4.62
C ALA A 184 5.80 19.77 -3.89
N ALA A 185 6.06 20.15 -2.64
CA ALA A 185 7.17 19.59 -1.85
C ALA A 185 7.02 18.08 -1.54
N SER A 186 5.80 17.62 -1.23
CA SER A 186 5.57 16.24 -0.75
C SER A 186 4.36 15.53 -1.37
N GLY A 187 3.49 16.26 -2.05
CA GLY A 187 2.26 15.72 -2.65
C GLY A 187 1.13 15.44 -1.67
N PHE A 188 1.25 15.78 -0.38
CA PHE A 188 0.17 15.69 0.61
C PHE A 188 -0.70 16.96 0.65
N GLY A 189 -1.96 16.84 1.08
CA GLY A 189 -2.95 17.93 1.04
C GLY A 189 -3.19 18.50 -0.37
N GLN A 190 -2.93 17.71 -1.42
CA GLN A 190 -3.01 18.12 -2.81
C GLN A 190 -4.24 17.53 -3.50
N ASN A 191 -4.89 18.34 -4.33
CA ASN A 191 -5.94 17.86 -5.23
C ASN A 191 -5.35 16.87 -6.24
N PHE A 192 -6.10 15.82 -6.59
CA PHE A 192 -5.79 14.91 -7.68
C PHE A 192 -7.05 14.29 -8.27
N VAL A 193 -6.93 13.81 -9.51
CA VAL A 193 -7.89 12.94 -10.18
C VAL A 193 -7.13 11.76 -10.78
N LEU A 194 -7.57 10.53 -10.50
CA LEU A 194 -7.06 9.31 -11.09
C LEU A 194 -8.15 8.67 -11.96
N ILE A 195 -7.89 8.57 -13.27
CA ILE A 195 -8.76 7.91 -14.24
C ILE A 195 -8.21 6.51 -14.49
N THR A 196 -8.92 5.48 -14.02
CA THR A 196 -8.61 4.08 -14.29
C THR A 196 -9.55 3.56 -15.38
N THR A 197 -9.03 3.30 -16.57
CA THR A 197 -9.87 2.92 -17.73
C THR A 197 -9.10 2.07 -18.75
N PRO A 198 -9.77 1.15 -19.46
CA PRO A 198 -9.17 0.42 -20.57
C PRO A 198 -9.22 1.16 -21.90
N SER A 199 -9.98 2.25 -22.00
CA SER A 199 -10.23 2.96 -23.26
C SER A 199 -9.53 4.32 -23.32
N PRO A 200 -8.63 4.53 -24.28
CA PRO A 200 -8.08 5.86 -24.57
C PRO A 200 -9.16 6.88 -24.96
N ASP A 201 -10.27 6.43 -25.55
CA ASP A 201 -11.37 7.31 -25.97
C ASP A 201 -12.18 7.80 -24.76
N THR A 202 -12.49 6.90 -23.82
CA THR A 202 -13.15 7.26 -22.55
C THR A 202 -12.23 8.12 -21.70
N GLU A 203 -10.92 7.79 -21.65
CA GLU A 203 -9.91 8.59 -20.95
C GLU A 203 -9.89 10.04 -21.45
N ALA A 204 -9.83 10.23 -22.77
CA ALA A 204 -9.77 11.56 -23.39
C ALA A 204 -11.05 12.35 -23.11
N ALA A 205 -12.22 11.72 -23.21
CA ALA A 205 -13.51 12.37 -22.93
C ALA A 205 -13.62 12.82 -21.47
N VAL A 206 -13.27 11.94 -20.52
CA VAL A 206 -13.27 12.27 -19.08
C VAL A 206 -12.25 13.36 -18.77
N ARG A 207 -11.02 13.25 -19.29
CA ARG A 207 -9.98 14.26 -19.10
C ARG A 207 -10.39 15.62 -19.65
N ALA A 208 -11.01 15.67 -20.84
CA ALA A 208 -11.49 16.90 -21.44
C ALA A 208 -12.56 17.56 -20.56
N ALA A 209 -13.59 16.80 -20.14
CA ALA A 209 -14.64 17.32 -19.26
C ALA A 209 -14.07 17.88 -17.93
N LEU A 210 -13.10 17.19 -17.32
CA LEU A 210 -12.43 17.66 -16.11
C LEU A 210 -11.61 18.94 -16.35
N SER A 211 -10.91 19.02 -17.49
CA SER A 211 -10.10 20.19 -17.86
C SER A 211 -10.97 21.40 -18.18
N ASP A 212 -12.09 21.19 -18.88
CA ASP A 212 -13.07 22.23 -19.21
C ASP A 212 -13.78 22.77 -17.95
N ALA A 213 -13.97 21.91 -16.94
CA ALA A 213 -14.39 22.32 -15.61
C ALA A 213 -13.28 23.03 -14.79
N GLY A 214 -12.11 23.24 -15.38
CA GLY A 214 -10.99 23.98 -14.82
C GLY A 214 -10.13 23.18 -13.84
N ILE A 215 -10.18 21.86 -13.85
CA ILE A 215 -9.22 21.04 -13.10
C ILE A 215 -7.87 21.09 -13.86
N PRO A 216 -6.77 21.53 -13.22
CA PRO A 216 -5.49 21.64 -13.93
C PRO A 216 -4.99 20.27 -14.42
N VAL A 217 -4.50 20.22 -15.65
CA VAL A 217 -4.04 18.97 -16.30
C VAL A 217 -2.95 18.23 -15.53
N ASN A 218 -2.14 18.96 -14.75
CA ASN A 218 -1.11 18.39 -13.88
C ASN A 218 -1.66 17.72 -12.61
N ARG A 219 -2.98 17.78 -12.38
CA ARG A 219 -3.71 17.09 -11.32
C ARG A 219 -4.45 15.85 -11.82
N ILE A 220 -4.55 15.65 -13.14
CA ILE A 220 -5.28 14.54 -13.74
C ILE A 220 -4.30 13.47 -14.21
N PHE A 221 -4.44 12.26 -13.67
CA PHE A 221 -3.59 11.09 -13.88
C PHE A 221 -4.41 9.96 -14.51
N THR A 222 -3.71 9.06 -15.20
CA THR A 222 -4.32 7.89 -15.85
C THR A 222 -3.63 6.64 -15.38
N GLU A 223 -4.41 5.67 -14.93
CA GLU A 223 -4.00 4.28 -14.77
C GLU A 223 -4.65 3.48 -15.90
N ALA A 224 -3.88 3.20 -16.94
CA ALA A 224 -4.37 2.45 -18.08
C ALA A 224 -4.58 0.98 -17.70
N ILE A 225 -5.76 0.45 -18.00
CA ILE A 225 -6.01 -1.00 -17.92
C ILE A 225 -5.53 -1.62 -19.24
N PRO A 226 -4.53 -2.52 -19.22
CA PRO A 226 -3.89 -2.96 -20.44
C PRO A 226 -4.73 -3.95 -21.26
N SER A 227 -4.38 -4.12 -22.53
CA SER A 227 -5.12 -4.96 -23.49
C SER A 227 -5.21 -6.43 -23.11
N GLU A 228 -4.25 -6.95 -22.33
CA GLU A 228 -4.26 -8.34 -21.86
C GLU A 228 -5.34 -8.64 -20.80
N MET A 229 -6.07 -7.63 -20.32
CA MET A 229 -7.19 -7.81 -19.40
C MET A 229 -8.45 -8.27 -20.15
N LYS A 230 -9.09 -9.33 -19.64
CA LYS A 230 -10.35 -9.89 -20.12
C LYS A 230 -11.50 -9.08 -19.54
N LEU A 231 -11.93 -8.06 -20.28
CA LEU A 231 -13.04 -7.21 -19.90
C LEU A 231 -14.40 -7.86 -20.14
N GLY A 232 -15.46 -7.17 -19.73
CA GLY A 232 -16.84 -7.61 -19.81
C GLY A 232 -17.49 -7.71 -18.43
N LEU A 233 -18.70 -8.25 -18.40
CA LEU A 233 -19.55 -8.30 -17.21
C LEU A 233 -19.94 -9.73 -16.82
N SER A 234 -19.45 -10.74 -17.55
CA SER A 234 -19.75 -12.15 -17.33
C SER A 234 -18.82 -12.78 -16.28
N SER A 235 -19.15 -14.00 -15.87
CA SER A 235 -18.31 -14.82 -14.99
C SER A 235 -16.95 -15.18 -15.58
N SER A 236 -16.74 -15.03 -16.88
CA SER A 236 -15.46 -15.26 -17.56
C SER A 236 -14.53 -14.04 -17.58
N SER A 237 -15.03 -12.85 -17.24
CA SER A 237 -14.27 -11.61 -17.20
C SER A 237 -13.43 -11.50 -15.92
N ASP A 238 -12.40 -10.67 -15.99
CA ASP A 238 -11.52 -10.35 -14.86
C ASP A 238 -12.22 -9.50 -13.82
N ASP A 239 -11.91 -9.78 -12.56
CA ASP A 239 -12.26 -8.91 -11.44
C ASP A 239 -11.10 -7.96 -11.14
N PHE A 240 -11.44 -6.70 -10.93
CA PHE A 240 -10.52 -5.67 -10.51
C PHE A 240 -10.80 -5.25 -9.07
N SER A 241 -9.75 -4.88 -8.35
CA SER A 241 -9.88 -4.22 -7.06
C SER A 241 -8.82 -3.12 -6.95
N MET A 242 -9.21 -1.96 -6.43
CA MET A 242 -8.30 -0.84 -6.22
C MET A 242 -7.98 -0.74 -4.74
N LEU A 243 -6.70 -0.64 -4.40
CA LEU A 243 -6.24 -0.39 -3.05
C LEU A 243 -5.60 0.99 -2.96
N ILE A 244 -5.99 1.75 -1.95
CA ILE A 244 -5.37 3.01 -1.57
C ILE A 244 -4.64 2.81 -0.24
N ARG A 245 -3.33 3.00 -0.26
CA ARG A 245 -2.47 2.84 0.91
C ARG A 245 -2.06 4.21 1.46
N TYR A 246 -2.16 4.35 2.77
CA TYR A 246 -1.70 5.52 3.52
C TYR A 246 -0.87 5.06 4.73
N ALA A 247 0.45 5.27 4.68
CA ALA A 247 1.39 4.63 5.58
C ALA A 247 2.29 5.62 6.33
N VAL A 248 2.51 5.32 7.62
CA VAL A 248 3.38 6.07 8.55
C VAL A 248 3.00 7.56 8.60
N PRO A 249 1.81 7.90 9.12
CA PRO A 249 1.40 9.30 9.26
C PRO A 249 2.23 10.04 10.28
N GLU A 250 2.45 11.34 10.06
CA GLU A 250 3.11 12.23 11.03
C GLU A 250 2.24 12.41 12.28
N SER A 251 0.91 12.45 12.11
CA SER A 251 -0.06 12.56 13.19
C SER A 251 -1.09 11.44 13.09
N LYS A 252 -1.14 10.58 14.10
CA LYS A 252 -2.14 9.50 14.19
C LYS A 252 -3.57 10.04 14.24
N SER A 253 -3.83 11.08 15.02
CA SER A 253 -5.18 11.66 15.15
C SER A 253 -5.69 12.24 13.83
N GLN A 254 -4.86 12.99 13.09
CA GLN A 254 -5.23 13.51 11.77
C GLN A 254 -5.43 12.38 10.76
N ALA A 255 -4.61 11.32 10.84
CA ALA A 255 -4.77 10.16 10.00
C ALA A 255 -6.08 9.41 10.26
N ASP A 256 -6.43 9.21 11.53
CA ASP A 256 -7.67 8.53 11.92
C ASP A 256 -8.89 9.37 11.51
N ALA A 257 -8.84 10.70 11.67
CA ALA A 257 -9.88 11.60 11.18
C ALA A 257 -10.07 11.53 9.66
N TRP A 258 -8.98 11.53 8.88
CA TRP A 258 -9.07 11.41 7.43
C TRP A 258 -9.56 10.02 6.98
N ARG A 259 -9.26 8.93 7.71
CA ARG A 259 -9.80 7.60 7.37
C ARG A 259 -11.30 7.49 7.65
N ALA A 260 -11.78 8.17 8.69
CA ALA A 260 -13.20 8.18 9.05
C ALA A 260 -14.05 8.98 8.04
N ASP A 261 -13.49 10.06 7.49
CA ASP A 261 -14.13 10.89 6.46
C ASP A 261 -13.10 11.27 5.38
N PRO A 262 -12.76 10.34 4.47
CA PRO A 262 -11.77 10.61 3.46
C PRO A 262 -12.30 11.66 2.50
N SER A 263 -11.49 12.70 2.26
CA SER A 263 -11.76 13.72 1.25
C SER A 263 -11.55 13.18 -0.17
N LEU A 264 -12.26 12.11 -0.51
CA LEU A 264 -12.21 11.34 -1.75
C LEU A 264 -13.63 11.03 -2.21
N ARG A 265 -13.84 11.05 -3.53
CA ARG A 265 -15.04 10.56 -4.20
C ARG A 265 -14.61 9.62 -5.32
N VAL A 266 -15.43 8.63 -5.63
CA VAL A 266 -15.17 7.68 -6.71
C VAL A 266 -16.41 7.52 -7.56
N TYR A 267 -16.22 7.50 -8.87
CA TYR A 267 -17.32 7.40 -9.84
C TYR A 267 -17.06 6.27 -10.82
N ARG A 268 -18.11 5.53 -11.16
CA ARG A 268 -18.15 4.67 -12.34
C ARG A 268 -18.80 5.44 -13.48
N ILE A 269 -18.09 5.57 -14.57
CA ILE A 269 -18.51 6.30 -15.78
C ILE A 269 -18.63 5.29 -16.91
N SER A 270 -19.74 5.32 -17.63
CA SER A 270 -20.01 4.39 -18.74
C SER A 270 -20.76 5.10 -19.87
N LYS A 271 -20.62 4.68 -21.14
CA LYS A 271 -21.47 5.22 -22.20
C LYS A 271 -22.84 4.53 -22.15
N LYS A 272 -23.91 5.28 -22.44
CA LYS A 272 -25.28 4.71 -22.54
C LYS A 272 -25.41 3.76 -23.73
N THR A 273 -24.67 4.01 -24.80
CA THR A 273 -24.59 3.14 -25.98
C THR A 273 -23.17 2.66 -26.17
N ILE A 274 -23.00 1.33 -26.21
CA ILE A 274 -21.71 0.69 -26.42
C ILE A 274 -21.34 0.85 -27.89
N GLY A 275 -20.18 1.45 -28.14
CA GLY A 275 -19.54 1.49 -29.45
C GLY A 275 -18.25 0.69 -29.47
N THR A 276 -17.60 0.61 -30.62
CA THR A 276 -16.24 0.09 -30.72
C THR A 276 -15.31 0.95 -29.87
N THR A 277 -14.51 0.32 -29.00
CA THR A 277 -13.54 1.03 -28.17
C THR A 277 -12.13 0.61 -28.50
N ARG A 278 -11.21 1.58 -28.56
CA ARG A 278 -9.79 1.27 -28.59
C ARG A 278 -9.33 0.83 -27.21
N ARG A 279 -8.25 0.05 -27.17
CA ARG A 279 -7.62 -0.43 -25.95
C ARG A 279 -6.20 0.13 -25.83
N PHE A 280 -5.76 0.39 -24.60
CA PHE A 280 -4.34 0.63 -24.34
C PHE A 280 -3.53 -0.62 -24.66
N GLY A 281 -2.32 -0.44 -25.19
CA GLY A 281 -1.36 -1.53 -25.35
C GLY A 281 -0.74 -1.96 -24.01
N PRO A 282 0.29 -2.83 -24.04
CA PRO A 282 1.05 -3.20 -22.86
C PRO A 282 1.66 -2.00 -22.14
N ILE A 283 1.68 -2.01 -20.81
CA ILE A 283 2.25 -0.91 -20.01
C ILE A 283 3.75 -1.08 -19.86
N ALA A 284 4.53 -0.07 -20.22
CA ALA A 284 5.96 -0.03 -19.89
C ALA A 284 6.14 0.28 -18.39
N LEU A 285 6.85 -0.59 -17.68
CA LEU A 285 7.17 -0.39 -16.26
C LEU A 285 8.30 0.61 -16.11
N ASP A 286 8.21 1.45 -15.08
CA ASP A 286 9.26 2.40 -14.76
C ASP A 286 10.54 1.67 -14.32
N THR A 287 11.70 2.16 -14.74
CA THR A 287 12.98 1.63 -14.25
C THR A 287 13.18 2.02 -12.79
N ARG A 288 13.54 1.05 -11.96
CA ARG A 288 13.93 1.26 -10.56
C ARG A 288 15.44 1.46 -10.46
N ALA A 289 15.85 2.37 -9.58
CA ALA A 289 17.25 2.66 -9.29
C ALA A 289 17.52 2.45 -7.81
N ALA A 290 18.78 2.18 -7.44
CA ALA A 290 19.23 2.04 -6.06
C ALA A 290 20.75 2.18 -5.96
N ASP A 291 21.23 2.62 -4.80
CA ASP A 291 22.64 2.60 -4.47
C ASP A 291 23.00 1.21 -3.95
N SER A 292 24.04 0.61 -4.52
CA SER A 292 24.36 -0.80 -4.24
C SER A 292 24.80 -1.02 -2.80
N GLU A 293 24.12 -1.92 -2.10
CA GLU A 293 24.42 -2.28 -0.72
C GLU A 293 25.38 -3.45 -0.60
N ARG A 294 25.81 -4.05 -1.73
CA ARG A 294 26.67 -5.25 -1.76
C ARG A 294 27.92 -5.12 -0.88
N GLY A 295 28.55 -3.95 -0.85
CA GLY A 295 29.74 -3.67 -0.03
C GLY A 295 29.50 -3.75 1.48
N LEU A 296 28.24 -3.72 1.93
CA LEU A 296 27.87 -3.82 3.35
C LEU A 296 27.61 -5.27 3.79
N GLY A 297 27.58 -6.24 2.87
CA GLY A 297 27.20 -7.63 3.16
C GLY A 297 28.06 -8.31 4.21
N LEU A 298 29.39 -8.27 4.05
CA LEU A 298 30.32 -8.88 5.02
C LEU A 298 30.22 -8.21 6.40
N ALA A 299 30.07 -6.89 6.43
CA ALA A 299 29.90 -6.16 7.69
C ALA A 299 28.57 -6.45 8.37
N LEU A 300 27.49 -6.69 7.60
CA LEU A 300 26.20 -7.10 8.13
C LEU A 300 26.27 -8.49 8.76
N ASP A 301 26.92 -9.45 8.09
CA ASP A 301 27.11 -10.81 8.62
C ASP A 301 27.95 -10.78 9.91
N ASP A 302 29.00 -9.96 9.92
CA ASP A 302 29.89 -9.77 11.06
C ASP A 302 29.22 -9.03 12.23
N PHE A 303 28.30 -8.10 11.94
CA PHE A 303 27.41 -7.49 12.92
C PHE A 303 26.42 -8.51 13.51
N THR A 304 25.79 -9.31 12.65
CA THR A 304 24.82 -10.35 13.07
C THR A 304 25.48 -11.34 14.04
N ARG A 305 26.70 -11.76 13.72
CA ARG A 305 27.50 -12.66 14.57
C ARG A 305 27.87 -12.01 15.90
N GLU A 306 28.26 -10.74 15.90
CA GLU A 306 28.56 -10.00 17.13
C GLU A 306 27.33 -9.92 18.05
N VAL A 307 26.14 -9.63 17.49
CA VAL A 307 24.87 -9.61 18.23
C VAL A 307 24.59 -10.99 18.82
N ALA A 308 24.74 -12.05 18.03
CA ALA A 308 24.53 -13.43 18.48
C ALA A 308 25.46 -13.84 19.63
N VAL A 309 26.75 -13.49 19.54
CA VAL A 309 27.75 -13.78 20.59
C VAL A 309 27.41 -13.06 21.90
N ARG A 310 27.07 -11.76 21.84
CA ARG A 310 26.74 -10.97 23.03
C ARG A 310 25.48 -11.41 23.74
N LEU A 311 24.55 -12.03 23.01
CA LEU A 311 23.35 -12.62 23.58
C LEU A 311 23.60 -13.99 24.24
N GLY A 312 24.84 -14.51 24.23
CA GLY A 312 25.20 -15.72 24.96
C GLY A 312 24.63 -17.01 24.36
N GLN A 313 24.58 -17.09 23.03
CA GLN A 313 23.91 -18.12 22.23
C GLN A 313 24.05 -19.56 22.76
N ARG A 314 22.92 -20.27 22.93
CA ARG A 314 22.87 -21.71 23.32
C ARG A 314 22.24 -22.65 22.29
N ARG A 315 21.45 -22.15 21.34
CA ARG A 315 20.88 -22.93 20.22
C ARG A 315 20.45 -21.99 19.09
N LEU A 316 21.08 -22.13 17.93
CA LEU A 316 20.63 -21.51 16.68
C LEU A 316 19.43 -22.30 16.15
N ILE A 317 18.29 -21.65 15.98
CA ILE A 317 17.18 -22.21 15.20
C ILE A 317 17.17 -21.50 13.84
N ASN A 318 17.15 -22.31 12.78
CA ASN A 318 17.22 -21.81 11.41
C ASN A 318 15.89 -21.17 11.04
N VAL A 319 15.94 -19.89 10.69
CA VAL A 319 14.86 -19.16 10.05
C VAL A 319 14.96 -19.38 8.54
N LYS A 320 13.84 -19.67 7.88
CA LYS A 320 13.80 -19.81 6.42
C LYS A 320 13.52 -18.43 5.82
N GLU A 321 14.49 -17.88 5.11
CA GLU A 321 14.36 -16.61 4.39
C GLU A 321 13.93 -16.85 2.94
N PHE A 322 13.08 -15.97 2.44
CA PHE A 322 12.71 -15.86 1.04
C PHE A 322 12.72 -14.42 0.59
N VAL A 323 13.25 -14.24 -0.61
CA VAL A 323 13.15 -13.00 -1.36
C VAL A 323 12.22 -13.27 -2.53
N ALA A 324 11.07 -12.58 -2.55
CA ALA A 324 10.19 -12.59 -3.70
C ALA A 324 11.00 -12.32 -4.97
N PRO A 325 10.93 -13.21 -5.98
CA PRO A 325 11.68 -13.02 -7.21
C PRO A 325 11.44 -11.63 -7.77
N SER A 326 12.48 -11.01 -8.30
CA SER A 326 12.38 -9.67 -8.90
C SER A 326 11.38 -9.62 -10.08
N PHE A 327 11.00 -10.79 -10.61
CA PHE A 327 10.00 -10.92 -11.66
C PHE A 327 8.55 -10.89 -11.15
N LEU A 328 8.27 -10.93 -9.84
CA LEU A 328 6.92 -10.76 -9.27
C LEU A 328 6.41 -9.34 -9.49
N VAL A 329 6.04 -9.10 -10.74
CA VAL A 329 5.44 -7.88 -11.24
C VAL A 329 4.21 -8.30 -12.02
N GLY A 330 3.09 -7.60 -11.84
CA GLY A 330 1.77 -8.05 -12.27
C GLY A 330 1.73 -8.60 -13.70
N GLN A 331 2.33 -7.92 -14.67
CA GLN A 331 2.37 -8.39 -16.07
C GLN A 331 3.06 -9.75 -16.27
N ASN A 332 4.10 -10.06 -15.50
CA ASN A 332 4.75 -11.36 -15.55
C ASN A 332 3.88 -12.41 -14.85
N CYS A 333 3.32 -12.06 -13.69
CA CYS A 333 2.44 -12.95 -12.93
C CYS A 333 1.20 -13.36 -13.74
N LEU A 334 0.62 -12.42 -14.49
CA LEU A 334 -0.52 -12.65 -15.39
C LEU A 334 -0.17 -13.61 -16.53
N LYS A 335 1.03 -13.53 -17.11
CA LYS A 335 1.50 -14.44 -18.16
C LYS A 335 1.77 -15.85 -17.63
N LEU A 336 2.20 -15.94 -16.38
CA LEU A 336 2.54 -17.20 -15.71
C LEU A 336 1.36 -17.82 -14.97
N HIS A 337 0.16 -17.22 -15.01
CA HIS A 337 -1.01 -17.69 -14.26
C HIS A 337 -0.71 -17.89 -12.77
N MET A 338 -0.07 -16.90 -12.15
CA MET A 338 0.30 -16.94 -10.73
C MET A 338 -0.27 -15.76 -9.95
N ASN A 339 -0.33 -15.93 -8.63
CA ASN A 339 -0.61 -14.85 -7.70
C ASN A 339 0.64 -13.95 -7.56
N CYS A 340 0.47 -12.64 -7.71
CA CYS A 340 1.54 -11.65 -7.58
C CYS A 340 1.63 -11.03 -6.18
N LEU A 341 0.82 -11.50 -5.23
CA LEU A 341 0.84 -11.10 -3.83
C LEU A 341 0.60 -9.60 -3.63
N GLY A 342 -0.24 -9.01 -4.48
CA GLY A 342 -0.51 -7.58 -4.44
C GLY A 342 0.75 -6.76 -4.72
N ASP A 343 1.54 -7.14 -5.73
CA ASP A 343 2.80 -6.49 -6.08
C ASP A 343 2.65 -4.98 -6.32
N THR A 344 3.75 -4.25 -6.20
CA THR A 344 3.79 -2.83 -6.59
C THR A 344 5.21 -2.41 -6.89
N GLN A 345 5.36 -1.48 -7.85
CA GLN A 345 6.65 -0.85 -8.16
C GLN A 345 7.13 0.13 -7.09
N ASP A 346 6.31 0.41 -6.07
CA ASP A 346 6.62 1.41 -5.03
C ASP A 346 7.41 0.83 -3.84
N THR A 347 7.59 -0.50 -3.79
CA THR A 347 8.48 -1.21 -2.85
C THR A 347 9.62 -1.94 -3.60
N ASP A 348 10.69 -2.31 -2.89
CA ASP A 348 11.80 -3.06 -3.47
C ASP A 348 11.39 -4.48 -3.89
N THR A 349 10.80 -5.24 -2.97
CA THR A 349 10.10 -6.52 -3.19
C THR A 349 9.61 -6.99 -1.81
N TYR A 350 8.99 -8.17 -1.72
CA TYR A 350 8.68 -8.81 -0.45
C TYR A 350 9.87 -9.64 0.03
N ARG A 351 10.38 -9.37 1.23
CA ARG A 351 11.40 -10.22 1.87
C ARG A 351 10.83 -10.81 3.14
N THR A 352 10.62 -12.12 3.13
CA THR A 352 9.91 -12.83 4.19
C THR A 352 10.82 -13.79 4.91
N ALA A 353 10.65 -13.89 6.21
CA ALA A 353 11.26 -14.92 7.04
C ALA A 353 10.15 -15.66 7.80
N SER A 354 10.14 -17.00 7.73
CA SER A 354 9.21 -17.83 8.49
C SER A 354 9.91 -18.46 9.69
N VAL A 355 9.29 -18.36 10.86
CA VAL A 355 9.75 -18.84 12.15
C VAL A 355 8.75 -19.86 12.67
N SER A 356 9.18 -21.11 12.70
CA SER A 356 8.40 -22.22 13.25
C SER A 356 8.64 -22.40 14.74
N SER A 357 7.62 -22.87 15.47
CA SER A 357 7.73 -23.21 16.89
C SER A 357 8.13 -22.03 17.79
N PHE A 358 7.47 -20.88 17.62
CA PHE A 358 7.73 -19.66 18.40
C PHE A 358 7.01 -19.68 19.77
N GLY A 359 7.72 -20.14 20.80
CA GLY A 359 7.25 -20.27 22.19
C GLY A 359 7.60 -19.10 23.11
N ASP A 360 7.29 -19.25 24.40
CA ASP A 360 7.39 -18.18 25.43
C ASP A 360 8.81 -17.68 25.69
N SER A 361 9.79 -18.56 25.62
CA SER A 361 11.21 -18.20 25.83
C SER A 361 11.93 -17.82 24.54
N ASP A 362 11.28 -17.95 23.38
CA ASP A 362 11.91 -17.70 22.10
C ASP A 362 11.95 -16.20 21.77
N VAL A 363 13.10 -15.76 21.25
CA VAL A 363 13.33 -14.40 20.78
C VAL A 363 13.87 -14.44 19.37
N VAL A 364 13.13 -13.85 18.43
CA VAL A 364 13.57 -13.64 17.06
C VAL A 364 14.39 -12.37 17.00
N VAL A 365 15.62 -12.48 16.50
CA VAL A 365 16.51 -11.35 16.25
C VAL A 365 16.56 -11.06 14.77
N ILE A 366 16.24 -9.82 14.41
CA ILE A 366 16.25 -9.30 13.06
C ILE A 366 17.34 -8.25 12.99
N THR A 367 18.37 -8.50 12.20
CA THR A 367 19.40 -7.50 11.89
C THR A 367 19.34 -7.16 10.41
N GLY A 368 19.59 -5.93 10.03
CA GLY A 368 19.49 -5.56 8.62
C GLY A 368 20.08 -4.21 8.32
N ILE A 369 20.04 -3.85 7.04
CA ILE A 369 20.44 -2.52 6.58
C ILE A 369 19.25 -1.58 6.73
N ASN A 370 19.50 -0.42 7.34
CA ASN A 370 18.52 0.63 7.40
C ASN A 370 18.52 1.40 6.07
N HIS A 371 17.66 0.98 5.14
CA HIS A 371 17.57 1.56 3.80
C HIS A 371 17.23 3.06 3.79
N THR A 372 16.70 3.59 4.90
CA THR A 372 16.46 5.04 5.04
C THR A 372 17.74 5.85 5.27
N VAL A 373 18.75 5.22 5.88
CA VAL A 373 20.07 5.82 6.11
C VAL A 373 20.97 5.65 4.89
N THR A 374 20.82 4.56 4.13
CA THR A 374 21.56 4.35 2.88
C THR A 374 21.03 5.15 1.70
N GLY A 375 19.90 5.87 1.86
CA GLY A 375 19.30 6.66 0.79
C GLY A 375 18.52 5.83 -0.23
N ASN A 376 18.18 4.58 0.10
CA ASN A 376 17.44 3.68 -0.78
C ASN A 376 15.92 3.66 -0.51
N ALA A 377 15.46 4.19 0.62
CA ALA A 377 14.03 4.18 0.97
C ALA A 377 13.60 5.44 1.70
N GLN A 378 12.40 5.96 1.39
CA GLN A 378 11.73 6.99 2.17
C GLN A 378 11.21 6.43 3.49
N TYR A 379 10.80 5.17 3.51
CA TYR A 379 10.59 4.43 4.74
C TYR A 379 10.79 2.92 4.55
N ILE A 380 11.10 2.23 5.64
CA ILE A 380 11.10 0.77 5.72
C ILE A 380 9.97 0.31 6.64
N SER A 381 9.43 -0.89 6.36
CA SER A 381 8.41 -1.53 7.18
C SER A 381 8.82 -2.97 7.48
N LEU A 382 8.67 -3.35 8.75
CA LEU A 382 8.69 -4.71 9.25
C LEU A 382 7.26 -5.06 9.65
N GLY A 383 6.64 -6.01 8.95
CA GLY A 383 5.34 -6.58 9.32
C GLY A 383 5.54 -7.94 9.96
N PHE A 384 4.72 -8.24 10.96
CA PHE A 384 4.64 -9.54 11.61
C PHE A 384 3.26 -10.10 11.33
N SER A 385 3.17 -11.35 10.92
CA SER A 385 1.90 -12.00 10.58
C SER A 385 1.88 -13.47 10.96
N ILE A 386 0.68 -14.03 11.10
CA ILE A 386 0.46 -15.47 11.21
C ILE A 386 0.79 -16.10 9.85
N SER A 387 1.69 -17.10 9.81
CA SER A 387 2.16 -17.68 8.54
C SER A 387 1.09 -18.43 7.73
N GLU A 388 0.07 -19.00 8.40
CA GLU A 388 -0.99 -19.76 7.75
C GLU A 388 -1.98 -18.85 7.01
N SER A 389 -2.41 -17.77 7.66
CA SER A 389 -3.45 -16.87 7.15
C SER A 389 -2.91 -15.54 6.64
N PHE A 390 -1.63 -15.23 6.84
CA PHE A 390 -1.04 -13.91 6.57
C PHE A 390 -1.79 -12.74 7.22
N ALA A 391 -2.49 -12.99 8.33
CA ALA A 391 -3.07 -11.95 9.17
C ALA A 391 -1.97 -11.19 9.89
N GLY A 392 -1.92 -9.88 9.69
CA GLY A 392 -1.00 -8.98 10.37
C GLY A 392 -1.28 -8.91 11.87
N ILE A 393 -0.23 -8.95 12.68
CA ILE A 393 -0.34 -8.93 14.15
C ILE A 393 0.44 -7.78 14.78
N ALA A 394 1.55 -7.38 14.18
CA ALA A 394 2.33 -6.22 14.59
C ALA A 394 3.04 -5.61 13.39
N SER A 395 3.48 -4.37 13.52
CA SER A 395 4.37 -3.75 12.55
C SER A 395 5.26 -2.69 13.17
N ASP A 396 6.50 -2.65 12.72
CA ASP A 396 7.41 -1.53 12.92
C ASP A 396 7.66 -0.82 11.59
N SER A 397 8.05 0.44 11.67
CA SER A 397 8.50 1.21 10.51
C SER A 397 9.61 2.17 10.90
N GLN A 398 10.33 2.69 9.90
CA GLN A 398 11.30 3.75 10.08
C GLN A 398 11.23 4.68 8.87
N THR A 399 11.10 5.99 9.10
CA THR A 399 11.17 7.01 8.03
C THR A 399 12.59 7.53 7.82
N ALA A 400 12.86 8.00 6.61
CA ALA A 400 14.03 8.78 6.26
C ALA A 400 13.86 10.26 6.62
N ALA A 401 14.98 10.95 6.86
CA ALA A 401 14.96 12.39 7.10
C ALA A 401 14.33 13.19 5.94
N SER A 402 14.44 12.69 4.69
CA SER A 402 13.86 13.30 3.49
C SER A 402 12.33 13.33 3.48
N VAL A 403 11.66 12.55 4.32
CA VAL A 403 10.20 12.63 4.52
C VAL A 403 9.83 13.91 5.29
N GLY A 404 10.78 14.51 6.00
CA GLY A 404 10.58 15.73 6.78
C GLY A 404 9.99 15.50 8.17
N PHE A 405 10.01 14.25 8.66
CA PHE A 405 9.84 13.89 10.07
C PHE A 405 10.44 12.51 10.32
N MET A 406 10.83 12.25 11.57
CA MET A 406 11.34 10.95 12.00
C MET A 406 10.25 10.18 12.72
N SER A 407 10.02 8.94 12.30
CA SER A 407 9.17 7.96 12.97
C SER A 407 9.86 6.62 12.95
N GLY A 408 9.74 5.84 14.03
CA GLY A 408 10.40 4.54 14.19
C GLY A 408 11.62 4.56 15.11
N GLU A 409 12.10 3.36 15.42
CA GLU A 409 13.24 3.11 16.33
C GLU A 409 14.35 2.27 15.67
N LEU A 410 14.35 2.11 14.35
CA LEU A 410 15.37 1.29 13.66
C LEU A 410 16.67 2.08 13.45
N THR A 411 16.58 3.39 13.25
CA THR A 411 17.76 4.26 13.11
C THR A 411 18.51 4.32 14.44
N GLY A 412 19.79 3.92 14.42
CA GLY A 412 20.67 3.90 15.60
C GLY A 412 20.50 2.69 16.52
N SER A 413 19.54 1.78 16.24
CA SER A 413 19.29 0.65 17.14
C SER A 413 20.46 -0.32 17.20
N ALA A 414 21.20 -0.52 16.11
CA ALA A 414 22.37 -1.39 16.10
C ALA A 414 23.44 -0.97 17.11
N GLU A 415 23.80 0.32 17.12
CA GLU A 415 24.82 0.87 18.02
C GLU A 415 24.34 0.87 19.47
N ALA A 416 23.10 1.31 19.70
CA ALA A 416 22.48 1.34 21.02
C ALA A 416 22.36 -0.06 21.62
N PHE A 417 21.99 -1.06 20.80
CA PHE A 417 21.90 -2.45 21.23
C PHE A 417 23.26 -2.99 21.63
N LEU A 418 24.29 -2.86 20.78
CA LEU A 418 25.64 -3.31 21.10
C LEU A 418 26.17 -2.66 22.38
N LYS A 419 25.90 -1.36 22.58
CA LYS A 419 26.25 -0.68 23.84
C LYS A 419 25.58 -1.33 25.04
N LYS A 420 24.29 -1.66 24.94
CA LYS A 420 23.51 -2.26 26.03
C LYS A 420 23.93 -3.70 26.34
N VAL A 421 24.26 -4.52 25.34
CA VAL A 421 24.54 -5.96 25.53
C VAL A 421 26.04 -6.32 25.57
N GLY A 422 26.96 -5.35 25.43
CA GLY A 422 28.39 -5.66 25.44
C GLY A 422 29.34 -4.46 25.37
N GLY A 423 28.95 -3.30 25.88
CA GLY A 423 29.87 -2.19 26.14
C GLY A 423 30.26 -1.30 24.95
N GLY A 424 29.68 -1.51 23.75
CA GLY A 424 29.82 -0.57 22.62
C GLY A 424 30.14 -1.24 21.26
N VAL A 425 30.31 -0.42 20.22
CA VAL A 425 30.53 -0.88 18.84
C VAL A 425 32.01 -1.27 18.62
N PRO A 426 32.31 -2.53 18.21
CA PRO A 426 33.67 -2.95 17.86
C PRO A 426 34.28 -2.08 16.77
N LEU A 427 35.61 -1.86 16.82
CA LEU A 427 36.32 -1.00 15.85
C LEU A 427 36.02 -1.38 14.40
N ARG A 428 36.01 -2.69 14.09
CA ARG A 428 35.69 -3.25 12.77
C ARG A 428 34.28 -2.92 12.24
N LEU A 429 33.34 -2.58 13.12
CA LEU A 429 31.95 -2.25 12.75
C LEU A 429 31.64 -0.76 12.81
N ARG A 430 32.53 0.10 13.34
CA ARG A 430 32.21 1.51 13.61
C ARG A 430 31.71 2.30 12.40
N SER A 431 32.24 2.03 11.21
CA SER A 431 31.82 2.73 9.99
C SER A 431 30.51 2.21 9.39
N ALA A 432 30.15 0.96 9.69
CA ALA A 432 28.99 0.29 9.10
C ALA A 432 27.77 0.27 10.04
N ALA A 433 27.99 0.19 11.36
CA ALA A 433 26.93 0.08 12.36
C ALA A 433 25.85 1.18 12.29
N PRO A 434 26.17 2.47 11.98
CA PRO A 434 25.13 3.49 11.79
C PRO A 434 24.14 3.19 10.65
N LYS A 435 24.54 2.35 9.68
CA LYS A 435 23.70 1.93 8.54
C LYS A 435 22.91 0.66 8.84
N PHE A 436 23.10 0.05 10.01
CA PHE A 436 22.43 -1.18 10.39
C PHE A 436 21.35 -0.92 11.44
N TYR A 437 20.40 -1.84 11.51
CA TYR A 437 19.43 -1.90 12.59
C TYR A 437 19.44 -3.29 13.23
N VAL A 438 18.98 -3.35 14.47
CA VAL A 438 18.50 -4.56 15.13
C VAL A 438 17.09 -4.33 15.66
N ARG A 439 16.23 -5.33 15.50
CA ARG A 439 14.89 -5.40 16.09
C ARG A 439 14.68 -6.81 16.62
N LEU A 440 14.06 -6.92 17.79
CA LEU A 440 13.68 -8.19 18.40
C LEU A 440 12.18 -8.40 18.29
N ALA A 441 11.73 -9.66 18.28
CA ALA A 441 10.34 -10.03 18.50
C ALA A 441 10.27 -11.18 19.49
N ALA A 442 9.43 -11.06 20.51
CA ALA A 442 9.27 -12.03 21.60
C ALA A 442 7.85 -11.94 22.17
N ARG A 443 7.39 -13.01 22.83
CA ARG A 443 6.15 -12.96 23.61
C ARG A 443 6.28 -12.03 24.82
N HIS A 444 7.46 -12.04 25.44
CA HIS A 444 7.81 -11.19 26.57
C HIS A 444 9.01 -10.30 26.26
N CYS A 445 8.78 -9.00 26.12
CA CYS A 445 9.81 -8.03 25.82
C CYS A 445 10.55 -7.48 27.06
N ASP A 446 10.27 -7.99 28.26
CA ASP A 446 10.87 -7.52 29.50
C ASP A 446 12.41 -7.60 29.45
N GLY A 447 13.05 -6.45 29.63
CA GLY A 447 14.52 -6.31 29.54
C GLY A 447 15.10 -6.43 28.12
N LEU A 448 14.30 -6.68 27.08
CA LEU A 448 14.75 -6.74 25.68
C LEU A 448 14.71 -5.33 25.04
N PRO A 449 15.86 -4.77 24.63
CA PRO A 449 15.86 -3.53 23.86
C PRO A 449 15.29 -3.73 22.45
N PHE A 450 14.57 -2.73 21.94
CA PHE A 450 14.04 -2.72 20.57
C PHE A 450 13.19 -3.97 20.26
N CYS A 451 12.31 -4.35 21.18
CA CYS A 451 11.49 -5.56 21.07
C CYS A 451 10.05 -5.24 20.71
N THR A 452 9.54 -5.98 19.72
CA THR A 452 8.14 -5.97 19.31
C THR A 452 7.43 -7.12 20.02
N PRO A 453 6.42 -6.83 20.87
CA PRO A 453 5.68 -7.86 21.57
C PRO A 453 4.78 -8.63 20.59
N ILE A 454 4.82 -9.96 20.68
CA ILE A 454 3.97 -10.88 19.91
C ILE A 454 3.17 -11.70 20.92
N THR A 455 1.97 -11.26 21.27
CA THR A 455 1.19 -11.87 22.36
C THR A 455 0.49 -13.17 21.94
N ASP A 456 0.10 -14.00 22.91
CA ASP A 456 -0.67 -15.24 22.66
C ASP A 456 -2.00 -14.99 21.97
N ALA A 457 -2.64 -13.85 22.28
CA ALA A 457 -3.88 -13.43 21.63
C ALA A 457 -3.66 -13.11 20.14
N GLN A 458 -2.45 -12.70 19.77
CA GLN A 458 -2.08 -12.36 18.40
C GLN A 458 -1.58 -13.58 17.62
N LEU A 459 -0.75 -14.42 18.24
CA LEU A 459 -0.16 -15.59 17.63
C LEU A 459 -0.23 -16.79 18.61
N PRO A 460 -1.21 -17.68 18.45
CA PRO A 460 -1.27 -18.94 19.20
C PRO A 460 0.03 -19.77 19.09
N LEU A 461 0.37 -20.52 20.15
CA LEU A 461 1.63 -21.30 20.23
C LEU A 461 1.79 -22.37 19.14
N ASN A 462 0.69 -22.82 18.53
CA ASN A 462 0.68 -23.80 17.46
C ASN A 462 0.78 -23.18 16.06
N GLN A 463 1.01 -21.88 15.95
CA GLN A 463 1.13 -21.18 14.68
C GLN A 463 2.52 -20.60 14.47
N ASP A 464 2.93 -20.57 13.20
CA ASP A 464 4.21 -20.03 12.79
C ASP A 464 4.13 -18.50 12.59
N LEU A 465 5.23 -17.82 12.89
CA LEU A 465 5.38 -16.38 12.69
C LEU A 465 6.05 -16.09 11.34
N THR A 466 5.48 -15.20 10.55
CA THR A 466 6.13 -14.62 9.38
C THR A 466 6.53 -13.18 9.65
N VAL A 467 7.77 -12.83 9.29
CA VAL A 467 8.29 -11.46 9.29
C VAL A 467 8.46 -10.99 7.85
N LEU A 468 7.81 -9.89 7.47
CA LEU A 468 7.88 -9.29 6.14
C LEU A 468 8.58 -7.93 6.17
N ARG A 469 9.69 -7.79 5.44
CA ARG A 469 10.40 -6.51 5.25
C ARG A 469 10.09 -5.92 3.88
N ARG A 470 9.82 -4.61 3.85
CA ARG A 470 9.62 -3.82 2.62
C ARG A 470 10.32 -2.47 2.72
N ALA A 471 10.95 -2.03 1.63
CA ALA A 471 11.58 -0.72 1.51
C ALA A 471 10.85 0.09 0.43
N TYR A 472 10.30 1.25 0.79
CA TYR A 472 9.41 2.02 -0.08
C TYR A 472 10.07 3.29 -0.58
N ILE A 473 9.87 3.54 -1.88
CA ILE A 473 10.28 4.72 -2.64
C ILE A 473 11.74 5.13 -2.41
N ARG A 474 12.58 5.06 -3.44
CA ARG A 474 13.92 5.64 -3.33
C ARG A 474 13.84 7.18 -3.31
N PRO A 475 14.48 7.86 -2.35
CA PRO A 475 14.64 9.30 -2.38
C PRO A 475 15.11 9.83 -3.74
N GLY A 476 14.47 10.91 -4.22
CA GLY A 476 14.73 11.49 -5.53
C GLY A 476 14.09 10.75 -6.72
N THR A 477 13.37 9.64 -6.49
CA THR A 477 12.61 8.93 -7.51
C THR A 477 11.10 8.93 -7.16
N VAL A 478 10.29 8.21 -7.93
CA VAL A 478 8.86 7.99 -7.67
C VAL A 478 8.51 6.50 -7.53
N ARG A 479 9.53 5.64 -7.40
CA ARG A 479 9.42 4.17 -7.34
C ARG A 479 10.29 3.60 -6.24
N GLY A 480 9.97 2.38 -5.81
CA GLY A 480 10.79 1.59 -4.91
C GLY A 480 12.21 1.40 -5.47
N PRO A 481 13.19 1.12 -4.59
CA PRO A 481 14.54 0.89 -5.04
C PRO A 481 14.65 -0.44 -5.82
N ASP A 482 15.65 -0.56 -6.68
CA ASP A 482 15.94 -1.82 -7.38
C ASP A 482 16.28 -2.94 -6.37
N PRO A 483 15.47 -4.01 -6.26
CA PRO A 483 15.70 -5.08 -5.29
C PRO A 483 17.03 -5.82 -5.48
N ALA A 484 17.60 -5.84 -6.70
CA ALA A 484 18.87 -6.49 -6.98
C ALA A 484 20.06 -5.77 -6.31
N GLN A 485 19.88 -4.51 -5.91
CA GLN A 485 20.89 -3.70 -5.23
C GLN A 485 20.77 -3.72 -3.71
N LEU A 486 19.65 -4.21 -3.16
CA LEU A 486 19.37 -4.21 -1.73
C LEU A 486 19.72 -5.55 -1.10
N LEU A 487 20.31 -5.50 0.10
CA LEU A 487 20.57 -6.70 0.87
C LEU A 487 19.35 -7.10 1.72
N SER A 488 19.19 -8.40 1.86
CA SER A 488 18.24 -8.98 2.80
C SER A 488 18.69 -8.76 4.25
N PRO A 489 17.73 -8.66 5.20
CA PRO A 489 18.02 -8.80 6.62
C PRO A 489 18.63 -10.19 6.94
N ARG A 490 19.19 -10.33 8.13
CA ARG A 490 19.58 -11.60 8.73
C ARG A 490 18.69 -11.89 9.92
N TYR A 491 18.33 -13.16 10.06
CA TYR A 491 17.42 -13.64 11.08
C TYR A 491 18.09 -14.76 11.84
N PHE A 492 17.93 -14.76 13.16
CA PHE A 492 18.21 -15.92 14.00
C PHE A 492 17.30 -15.89 15.21
N MET A 493 17.09 -17.06 15.82
CA MET A 493 16.32 -17.19 17.05
C MET A 493 17.19 -17.75 18.16
N TYR A 494 16.93 -17.32 19.39
CA TYR A 494 17.53 -17.87 20.61
C TYR A 494 16.48 -17.99 21.72
N GLN A 495 16.76 -18.84 22.71
CA GLN A 495 15.91 -19.03 23.89
C GLN A 495 16.51 -18.32 25.10
N ARG A 496 15.65 -17.64 25.87
CA ARG A 496 16.02 -16.99 27.13
C ARG A 496 16.01 -17.93 28.32
#